data_AF-A0A8S4N596-F1
#
_entry.id   AF-A0A8S4N596-F1
#
_cell.length_a   1.000
_cell.length_b   1.000
_cell.length_c   1.000
_cell.angle_alpha   90.00
_cell.angle_beta   90.00
_cell.angle_gamma   90.00
#
_symmetry.space_group_name_H-M   'P 1'
#
loop_
_entity.id
_entity.type
_entity.pdbx_description
1 polymer ?
#
loop_
_entity_poly.entity_id
_entity_poly.type
_entity_poly.pdbx_seq_one_letter_code
_entity_poly.pdbx_strand_id
1 'polypeptide(L)'
;AIGWVVAMGLIHAAIYGNFRPLGTPFEGAVAVTYLAFQRHIFALGVAWICLTCITGYGGVVNELMSWRVWIPLSKLTYTGYLIHPMVMYYYHYNRRQLQYMRIFPELVFLFCAVLCVTIAASILVTLTFEIPMLHLEKIMFPRNKKNK
;
A
#
# COMPACT_ATOMS: atom_id res chain seq x y z
N ALA A 1 -9.60 -22.28 -11.50
CA ALA A 1 -9.91 -21.12 -12.39
C ALA A 1 -10.99 -20.21 -11.81
N ILE A 2 -12.18 -20.74 -11.47
CA ILE A 2 -13.32 -19.94 -10.98
C ILE A 2 -12.97 -19.06 -9.76
N GLY A 3 -12.26 -19.61 -8.77
CA GLY A 3 -11.85 -18.83 -7.58
C GLY A 3 -10.97 -17.62 -7.90
N TRP A 4 -10.10 -17.70 -8.91
CA TRP A 4 -9.28 -16.57 -9.35
C TRP A 4 -10.11 -15.46 -9.99
N VAL A 5 -11.07 -15.83 -10.83
CA VAL A 5 -11.98 -14.87 -11.47
C VAL A 5 -12.86 -14.17 -10.43
N VAL A 6 -13.37 -14.94 -9.46
CA VAL A 6 -14.15 -14.40 -8.35
C VAL A 6 -13.31 -13.44 -7.50
N ALA A 7 -12.10 -13.82 -7.11
CA ALA A 7 -11.22 -12.95 -6.32
C ALA A 7 -10.87 -11.64 -7.05
N MET A 8 -10.51 -11.72 -8.34
CA MET A 8 -10.23 -10.53 -9.16
C MET A 8 -11.48 -9.65 -9.32
N GLY A 9 -12.66 -10.25 -9.51
CA GLY A 9 -13.93 -9.54 -9.57
C GLY A 9 -14.26 -8.81 -8.28
N LEU A 10 -14.08 -9.47 -7.12
CA LEU A 10 -14.30 -8.87 -5.80
C LEU A 10 -13.34 -7.69 -5.53
N ILE A 11 -12.06 -7.85 -5.85
CA ILE A 11 -11.06 -6.79 -5.71
C ILE A 11 -11.39 -5.61 -6.62
N HIS A 12 -11.74 -5.87 -7.88
CA HIS A 12 -12.07 -4.82 -8.83
C HIS A 12 -13.34 -4.06 -8.41
N ALA A 13 -14.39 -4.78 -8.00
CA ALA A 13 -15.62 -4.17 -7.50
C ALA A 13 -15.38 -3.33 -6.24
N ALA A 14 -14.50 -3.78 -5.34
CA ALA A 14 -14.14 -3.02 -4.14
C ALA A 14 -13.33 -1.75 -4.42
N ILE A 15 -12.58 -1.69 -5.53
CA ILE A 15 -11.77 -0.50 -5.89
C ILE A 15 -12.62 0.48 -6.71
N TYR A 16 -13.28 0.01 -7.75
CA TYR A 16 -13.98 0.85 -8.72
C TYR A 16 -15.45 1.10 -8.39
N GLY A 17 -16.01 0.45 -7.36
CA GLY A 17 -17.40 0.65 -6.96
C GLY A 17 -17.74 2.10 -6.63
N ASN A 18 -16.76 2.91 -6.19
CA ASN A 18 -16.91 4.32 -5.88
C ASN A 18 -16.40 5.28 -6.98
N PHE A 19 -16.02 4.78 -8.17
CA PHE A 19 -15.56 5.64 -9.25
C PHE A 19 -16.76 6.32 -9.92
N ARG A 20 -17.23 7.42 -9.32
CA ARG A 20 -18.31 8.26 -9.86
C ARG A 20 -17.88 9.72 -9.99
N PRO A 21 -18.45 10.47 -10.95
CA PRO A 21 -18.21 11.90 -11.06
C PRO A 21 -18.58 12.62 -9.74
N LEU A 22 -17.73 13.57 -9.32
CA LEU A 22 -17.98 14.42 -8.16
C LEU A 22 -19.40 15.01 -8.22
N GLY A 23 -20.20 14.81 -7.17
CA GLY A 23 -21.55 15.37 -7.05
C GLY A 23 -22.71 14.38 -7.18
N THR A 24 -22.44 13.08 -7.39
CA THR A 24 -23.47 12.02 -7.39
C THR A 24 -23.35 11.12 -6.17
N PRO A 25 -23.79 11.55 -4.97
CA PRO A 25 -23.74 10.71 -3.79
C PRO A 25 -24.61 9.47 -3.96
N PHE A 26 -24.19 8.35 -3.37
CA PHE A 26 -25.06 7.19 -3.21
C PHE A 26 -26.28 7.56 -2.36
N GLU A 27 -27.46 7.06 -2.73
CA GLU A 27 -28.59 7.04 -1.80
C GLU A 27 -28.21 6.22 -0.55
N GLY A 28 -28.62 6.71 0.62
CA GLY A 28 -28.00 6.40 1.92
C GLY A 28 -27.75 4.92 2.19
N ALA A 29 -28.70 4.03 1.87
CA ALA A 29 -28.56 2.60 2.12
C ALA A 29 -27.41 1.96 1.31
N VAL A 30 -27.22 2.36 0.04
CA VAL A 30 -26.16 1.83 -0.82
C VAL A 30 -24.81 2.41 -0.41
N ALA A 31 -24.78 3.68 0.01
CA ALA A 31 -23.57 4.33 0.51
C ALA A 31 -23.01 3.58 1.72
N VAL A 32 -23.85 3.41 2.75
CA VAL A 32 -23.47 2.83 4.04
C VAL A 32 -23.04 1.38 3.88
N THR A 33 -23.77 0.60 3.08
CA THR A 33 -23.39 -0.79 2.80
C THR A 33 -22.07 -0.88 2.05
N TYR A 34 -21.86 -0.05 1.02
CA TYR A 34 -20.57 -0.03 0.32
C TYR A 34 -19.42 0.35 1.27
N LEU A 35 -19.55 1.45 2.01
CA LEU A 35 -18.54 1.90 2.98
C LEU A 35 -18.21 0.85 4.05
N ALA A 36 -19.21 0.11 4.52
CA ALA A 36 -19.03 -0.95 5.50
C ALA A 36 -18.36 -2.19 4.89
N PHE A 37 -18.81 -2.65 3.73
CA PHE A 37 -18.38 -3.93 3.16
C PHE A 37 -17.16 -3.85 2.23
N GLN A 38 -16.83 -2.69 1.67
CA GLN A 38 -15.74 -2.52 0.69
C GLN A 38 -14.41 -3.09 1.20
N ARG A 39 -14.01 -2.74 2.43
CA ARG A 39 -12.74 -3.21 3.04
C ARG A 39 -12.76 -4.71 3.28
N HIS A 40 -13.90 -5.26 3.69
CA HIS A 40 -14.08 -6.68 3.95
C HIS A 40 -14.01 -7.50 2.65
N ILE A 41 -14.69 -7.05 1.60
CA ILE A 41 -14.68 -7.68 0.27
C ILE A 41 -13.25 -7.68 -0.30
N PHE A 42 -12.55 -6.55 -0.21
CA PHE A 42 -11.15 -6.46 -0.62
C PHE A 42 -10.27 -7.44 0.16
N ALA A 43 -10.42 -7.49 1.50
CA ALA A 43 -9.67 -8.40 2.35
C ALA A 43 -9.93 -9.88 2.02
N LEU A 44 -11.19 -10.25 1.71
CA LEU A 44 -11.54 -11.61 1.28
C LEU A 44 -10.90 -11.98 -0.06
N GLY A 45 -10.88 -11.05 -1.02
CA GLY A 45 -10.21 -11.24 -2.30
C GLY A 45 -8.70 -11.47 -2.13
N VAL A 46 -8.04 -10.67 -1.28
CA VAL A 46 -6.62 -10.84 -0.96
C VAL A 46 -6.37 -12.14 -0.18
N ALA A 47 -7.24 -12.49 0.77
CA ALA A 47 -7.13 -13.72 1.55
C ALA A 47 -7.20 -14.96 0.66
N TRP A 48 -8.06 -14.97 -0.36
CA TRP A 48 -8.10 -16.04 -1.36
C TRP A 48 -6.77 -16.18 -2.10
N ILE A 49 -6.17 -15.06 -2.54
CA ILE A 49 -4.85 -15.08 -3.19
C ILE A 49 -3.81 -15.69 -2.24
N CYS A 50 -3.74 -15.25 -0.99
CA CYS A 50 -2.82 -15.81 0.00
C CYS A 50 -3.04 -17.33 0.21
N LEU A 51 -4.30 -17.77 0.31
CA LEU A 51 -4.63 -19.18 0.49
C LEU A 51 -4.18 -20.03 -0.72
N THR A 52 -4.38 -19.53 -1.94
CA THR A 52 -3.89 -20.22 -3.14
C THR A 52 -2.36 -20.30 -3.20
N CYS A 53 -1.65 -19.29 -2.70
CA CYS A 53 -0.19 -19.34 -2.59
C CYS A 53 0.28 -20.38 -1.57
N ILE A 54 -0.36 -20.44 -0.38
CA ILE A 54 0.01 -21.39 0.68
C ILE A 54 -0.27 -22.84 0.27
N THR A 55 -1.38 -23.07 -0.44
CA THR A 55 -1.80 -24.42 -0.89
C THR A 55 -1.05 -24.92 -2.14
N GLY A 56 -0.11 -24.14 -2.66
CA GLY A 56 0.70 -24.52 -3.84
C GLY A 56 0.00 -24.34 -5.19
N TYR A 57 -1.26 -23.89 -5.20
CA TYR A 57 -2.03 -23.61 -6.42
C TYR A 57 -1.84 -22.17 -6.96
N GLY A 58 -0.87 -21.43 -6.40
CA GLY A 58 -0.60 -20.03 -6.73
C GLY A 58 0.11 -19.81 -8.07
N GLY A 59 0.73 -20.84 -8.65
CA GLY A 59 1.43 -20.75 -9.95
C GLY A 59 2.35 -19.52 -10.05
N VAL A 60 2.15 -18.71 -11.09
CA VAL A 60 2.91 -17.48 -11.37
C VAL A 60 2.81 -16.45 -10.23
N VAL A 61 1.67 -16.35 -9.54
CA VAL A 61 1.48 -15.39 -8.45
C VAL A 61 2.33 -15.76 -7.23
N ASN A 62 2.51 -17.06 -6.99
CA ASN A 62 3.39 -17.53 -5.92
C ASN A 62 4.87 -17.23 -6.24
N GLU A 63 5.29 -17.44 -7.49
CA GLU A 63 6.65 -17.10 -7.93
C GLU A 63 6.92 -15.60 -7.77
N LEU A 64 5.97 -14.76 -8.21
CA LEU A 64 6.04 -13.33 -8.03
C LEU A 64 6.16 -12.96 -6.54
N MET A 65 5.27 -13.43 -5.66
CA MET A 65 5.32 -13.10 -4.23
C MET A 65 6.55 -13.67 -3.50
N SER A 66 7.09 -14.79 -3.94
CA SER A 66 8.29 -15.40 -3.33
C SER A 66 9.60 -14.70 -3.69
N TRP A 67 9.54 -13.67 -4.55
CA TRP A 67 10.74 -13.02 -5.06
C TRP A 67 11.48 -12.24 -3.96
N ARG A 68 12.81 -12.46 -3.87
CA ARG A 68 13.66 -11.79 -2.87
C ARG A 68 13.66 -10.26 -2.97
N VAL A 69 13.24 -9.70 -4.10
CA VAL A 69 13.09 -8.25 -4.32
C VAL A 69 12.05 -7.63 -3.38
N TRP A 70 11.04 -8.39 -2.94
CA TRP A 70 10.03 -7.89 -1.99
C TRP A 70 10.59 -7.61 -0.59
N ILE A 71 11.72 -8.22 -0.23
CA ILE A 71 12.34 -8.04 1.09
C ILE A 71 12.83 -6.59 1.28
N PRO A 72 13.72 -6.02 0.43
CA PRO A 72 14.10 -4.61 0.55
C PRO A 72 12.94 -3.67 0.22
N LEU A 73 12.05 -4.05 -0.71
CA LEU A 73 10.93 -3.20 -1.10
C LEU A 73 9.93 -3.00 0.04
N SER A 74 9.59 -4.07 0.78
CA SER A 74 8.67 -4.00 1.93
C SER A 74 9.17 -3.04 3.01
N LYS A 75 10.47 -3.05 3.32
CA LYS A 75 11.12 -2.12 4.25
C LYS A 75 11.00 -0.68 3.78
N LEU A 76 11.29 -0.44 2.50
CA LEU A 76 11.21 0.90 1.90
C LEU A 76 9.77 1.43 1.90
N THR A 77 8.79 0.56 1.62
CA THR A 77 7.37 0.94 1.66
C THR A 77 6.90 1.22 3.08
N TYR A 78 7.43 0.52 4.09
CA TYR A 78 7.11 0.76 5.48
C TYR A 78 7.63 2.12 5.96
N THR A 79 8.92 2.43 5.71
CA THR A 79 9.48 3.74 6.06
C THR A 79 8.82 4.86 5.26
N GLY A 80 8.51 4.62 3.98
CA GLY A 80 7.73 5.54 3.15
C GLY A 80 6.33 5.81 3.70
N TYR A 81 5.62 4.78 4.16
CA TYR A 81 4.28 4.92 4.74
C TYR A 81 4.27 5.83 5.98
N LEU A 82 5.29 5.75 6.84
CA LEU A 82 5.41 6.60 8.02
C LEU A 82 5.71 8.07 7.67
N ILE A 83 6.52 8.30 6.64
CA ILE A 83 6.96 9.65 6.22
C ILE A 83 5.90 10.33 5.35
N HIS A 84 5.14 9.56 4.57
CA HIS A 84 4.13 10.07 3.65
C HIS A 84 3.13 11.06 4.28
N PRO A 85 2.46 10.77 5.42
CA PRO A 85 1.57 11.73 6.06
C PRO A 85 2.33 12.97 6.54
N MET A 86 3.57 12.85 7.02
CA MET A 86 4.38 14.01 7.44
C MET A 86 4.66 14.95 6.27
N VAL A 87 5.01 14.41 5.10
CA VAL A 87 5.23 15.19 3.87
C VAL A 87 3.95 15.88 3.43
N MET A 88 2.82 15.17 3.48
CA MET A 88 1.50 15.75 3.18
C MET A 88 1.15 16.89 4.14
N TYR A 89 1.30 16.69 5.46
CA TYR A 89 1.04 17.74 6.44
C TYR A 89 1.93 18.95 6.25
N TYR A 90 3.23 18.74 6.02
CA TYR A 90 4.16 19.81 5.74
C TYR A 90 3.78 20.59 4.47
N TYR A 91 3.42 19.87 3.41
CA TYR A 91 2.95 20.48 2.16
C TYR A 91 1.69 21.32 2.40
N HIS A 92 0.68 20.81 3.09
CA HIS A 92 -0.56 21.54 3.33
C HIS A 92 -0.40 22.70 4.31
N TYR A 93 0.43 22.58 5.35
CA TYR A 93 0.65 23.63 6.34
C TYR A 93 1.36 24.85 5.75
N ASN A 94 2.30 24.65 4.83
CA ASN A 94 3.03 25.75 4.19
C ASN A 94 2.19 26.47 3.10
N ARG A 95 0.98 25.99 2.79
CA ARG A 95 0.14 26.59 1.75
C ARG A 95 -0.76 27.68 2.36
N ARG A 96 -0.53 28.92 1.94
CA ARG A 96 -1.32 30.10 2.36
C ARG A 96 -2.50 30.43 1.43
N GLN A 97 -2.65 29.75 0.28
CA GLN A 97 -3.71 30.03 -0.71
C GLN A 97 -4.47 28.76 -1.12
N LEU A 98 -5.77 28.93 -1.41
CA LEU A 98 -6.66 27.88 -1.92
C LEU A 98 -6.22 27.45 -3.34
N GLN A 99 -5.98 26.16 -3.52
CA GLN A 99 -5.62 25.57 -4.82
C GLN A 99 -6.91 25.27 -5.60
N TYR A 100 -7.04 25.81 -6.80
CA TYR A 100 -8.13 25.47 -7.69
C TYR A 100 -7.80 24.12 -8.36
N MET A 101 -8.12 23.00 -7.70
CA MET A 101 -7.79 21.67 -8.22
C MET A 101 -8.64 21.32 -9.45
N ARG A 102 -8.04 21.33 -10.64
CA ARG A 102 -8.62 20.64 -11.80
C ARG A 102 -8.51 19.13 -11.55
N ILE A 103 -9.67 18.45 -11.55
CA ILE A 103 -9.86 17.07 -11.01
C ILE A 103 -8.78 16.06 -11.41
N PHE A 104 -8.24 16.13 -12.63
CA PHE A 104 -7.29 15.12 -13.14
C PHE A 104 -5.81 15.57 -13.19
N PRO A 105 -5.42 16.62 -13.93
CA PRO A 105 -4.00 16.87 -14.20
C PRO A 105 -3.22 17.34 -12.96
N GLU A 106 -3.79 18.23 -12.14
CA GLU A 106 -3.12 18.71 -10.92
C GLU A 106 -3.06 17.63 -9.84
N LEU A 107 -4.10 16.81 -9.72
CA LEU A 107 -4.14 15.76 -8.72
C LEU A 107 -3.10 14.68 -9.02
N VAL A 108 -2.95 14.29 -10.30
CA VAL A 108 -1.92 13.34 -10.73
C VAL A 108 -0.52 13.93 -10.52
N PHE A 109 -0.31 15.20 -10.88
CA PHE A 109 0.98 15.85 -10.66
C PHE A 109 1.34 15.93 -9.17
N LEU A 110 0.39 16.32 -8.32
CA LEU A 110 0.58 16.38 -6.87
C LEU A 110 0.88 14.99 -6.29
N PHE A 111 0.13 13.97 -6.72
CA PHE A 111 0.38 12.58 -6.30
C PHE A 111 1.79 12.14 -6.67
N CYS A 112 2.21 12.32 -7.92
CA CYS A 112 3.56 11.98 -8.37
C CYS A 112 4.63 12.76 -7.61
N ALA A 113 4.43 14.06 -7.38
CA ALA A 113 5.37 14.89 -6.64
C ALA A 113 5.55 14.42 -5.20
N VAL A 114 4.45 14.19 -4.47
CA VAL A 114 4.49 13.68 -3.09
C VAL A 114 5.11 12.28 -3.05
N LEU A 115 4.76 11.40 -3.99
CA LEU A 115 5.32 10.06 -4.07
C LEU A 115 6.83 10.07 -4.32
N CYS A 116 7.32 10.91 -5.23
CA CYS A 116 8.76 11.06 -5.47
C CYS A 116 9.50 11.57 -4.23
N VAL A 117 8.98 12.60 -3.55
CA VAL A 117 9.60 13.16 -2.34
C VAL A 117 9.60 12.13 -1.20
N THR A 118 8.49 11.40 -1.03
CA THR A 118 8.37 10.41 0.05
C THR A 118 9.26 9.20 -0.16
N ILE A 119 9.44 8.73 -1.40
CA ILE A 119 10.42 7.68 -1.72
C ILE A 119 11.85 8.18 -1.49
N ALA A 120 12.20 9.40 -1.92
CA ALA A 120 13.52 9.94 -1.68
C ALA A 120 13.82 10.08 -0.17
N ALA A 121 12.86 10.58 0.60
CA ALA A 121 12.97 10.68 2.05
C ALA A 121 13.02 9.32 2.74
N SER A 122 12.25 8.33 2.29
CA SER A 122 12.25 6.99 2.88
C SER A 122 13.58 6.27 2.67
N ILE A 123 14.22 6.44 1.51
CA ILE A 123 15.58 5.94 1.28
C ILE A 123 16.55 6.54 2.30
N LEU A 124 16.53 7.86 2.50
CA LEU A 124 17.43 8.53 3.46
C LEU A 124 17.22 8.02 4.89
N VAL A 125 15.97 7.85 5.32
CA VAL A 125 15.64 7.34 6.66
C VAL A 125 16.05 5.88 6.82
N THR A 126 15.79 5.04 5.83
CA THR A 126 16.21 3.63 5.86
C THR A 126 17.74 3.52 5.93
N LEU A 127 18.50 4.33 5.19
CA LEU A 127 19.96 4.33 5.22
C LEU A 127 20.53 4.80 6.57
N THR A 128 19.93 5.83 7.17
CA THR A 128 20.45 6.47 8.40
C THR A 128 19.99 5.85 9.70
N PHE A 129 18.81 5.23 9.74
CA PHE A 129 18.26 4.64 10.96
C PHE A 129 18.16 3.12 10.88
N GLU A 130 17.57 2.59 9.80
CA GLU A 130 17.27 1.16 9.74
C GLU A 130 18.54 0.31 9.59
N ILE A 131 19.47 0.70 8.71
CA ILE A 131 20.74 -0.03 8.50
C ILE A 131 21.64 -0.05 9.76
N PRO A 132 21.93 1.07 10.44
CA PRO A 132 22.75 1.04 11.63
C PRO A 132 22.06 0.32 12.79
N MET A 133 20.74 0.45 12.94
CA MET A 133 20.01 -0.26 13.98
C MET A 133 20.03 -1.78 13.77
N LEU A 134 19.94 -2.25 12.52
CA LEU A 134 20.13 -3.67 12.17
C LEU A 134 21.55 -4.18 12.46
N HIS A 135 22.58 -3.33 12.27
CA HIS A 135 23.95 -3.70 12.65
C HIS A 135 24.12 -3.75 14.17
N LEU A 136 23.53 -2.80 14.89
CA LEU A 136 23.59 -2.76 16.35
C LEU A 136 22.84 -3.95 16.97
N GLU A 137 21.69 -4.33 16.41
CA GLU A 137 20.94 -5.53 16.83
C GLU A 137 21.77 -6.80 16.66
N LYS A 138 22.48 -6.96 15.53
CA LYS A 138 23.37 -8.10 15.30
C LYS A 138 24.54 -8.17 16.28
N ILE A 139 25.02 -7.02 16.75
CA ILE A 139 26.11 -6.93 17.72
C ILE A 139 25.60 -7.23 19.13
N MET A 140 24.43 -6.70 19.53
CA MET A 140 23.85 -6.92 20.86
C MET A 140 23.25 -8.31 21.03
N PHE A 141 22.63 -8.86 19.99
CA PHE A 141 22.04 -10.18 19.98
C PHE A 141 22.73 -11.05 18.92
N PRO A 142 23.97 -11.52 19.18
CA PRO A 142 24.61 -12.49 18.32
C PRO A 142 23.72 -13.74 18.28
N ARG A 143 23.05 -13.94 17.15
CA ARG A 143 22.15 -15.06 16.93
C ARG A 143 22.96 -16.35 17.01
N ASN A 144 22.92 -17.01 18.16
CA ASN A 144 23.51 -18.32 18.34
C ASN A 144 22.78 -19.28 17.39
N LYS A 145 23.40 -19.60 16.25
CA LYS A 145 22.89 -20.58 15.31
C LYS A 145 22.92 -21.94 16.00
N LYS A 146 21.84 -22.31 16.68
CA LYS A 146 21.59 -23.73 16.97
C LYS A 146 21.35 -24.41 15.63
N ASN A 147 22.36 -25.17 15.20
CA ASN A 147 22.28 -26.13 14.12
C ASN A 147 21.07 -27.05 14.32
N LYS A 148 20.21 -27.10 13.31
CA LYS A 148 19.40 -28.27 12.95
C LYS A 148 19.45 -28.39 11.43
#